data_AF-A0AAU3D4E5-F1
#
_entry.id   AF-A0AAU3D4E5-F1
#
_cell.length_a   1.000
_cell.length_b   1.000
_cell.length_c   1.000
_cell.angle_alpha   90.00
_cell.angle_beta   90.00
_cell.angle_gamma   90.00
#
_symmetry.space_group_name_H-M   'P 1'
#
loop_
_entity.id
_entity.type
_entity.pdbx_description
1 polymer ?
#
loop_
_entity_poly.entity_id
_entity_poly.type
_entity_poly.pdbx_seq_one_letter_code
_entity_poly.pdbx_strand_id
1 'polypeptide(L)'
;MTLAFLPSPPSPYLTLGPLMIHWYAVMVVLGVLAGVVIGQRRWSARGGAAGAVLDVTMVAVPFGILGGRLYHVITSWQLYFGPGKNPVEALYVWQGGLGVWGAIAGGTLGAWIAARRRGIDFAAFADALAPAVLVGQAIGRIGCWFNQELYGRPTTLPWGLKIDPMYRPAATPDAATYHPTFAYEALWDLGAAGLVIWAQRRFRLDRGRVFALYVAAYTAGRGWIETLRVDPANHILGLRLNVWTSMLLFLAAVVFLVLRSRPAPVAVTQEEPGLPKTTTPVSGSPLAASAAPETDPTAAPPAQGTDSGPREETRAAPRTTA
;
A
#
# COMPACT_ATOMS: atom_id res chain seq x y z
N MET A 1 -4.06 38.71 20.27
CA MET A 1 -2.84 37.99 20.71
C MET A 1 -2.98 36.52 20.34
N THR A 2 -1.90 35.85 19.95
CA THR A 2 -1.92 34.40 19.67
C THR A 2 -1.77 33.63 20.98
N LEU A 3 -2.78 32.86 21.38
CA LEU A 3 -2.82 32.20 22.70
C LEU A 3 -1.90 30.98 22.79
N ALA A 4 -1.75 30.25 21.68
CA ALA A 4 -0.82 29.12 21.53
C ALA A 4 -0.51 28.92 20.04
N PHE A 5 0.54 28.18 19.73
CA PHE A 5 0.93 27.80 18.37
C PHE A 5 1.70 26.47 18.40
N LEU A 6 1.70 25.74 17.30
CA LEU A 6 2.63 24.62 17.09
C LEU A 6 3.97 25.19 16.59
N PRO A 7 5.10 24.93 17.26
CA PRO A 7 6.41 25.37 16.77
C PRO A 7 6.83 24.57 15.54
N SER A 8 7.60 25.18 14.65
CA SER A 8 8.41 24.44 13.67
C SER A 8 9.68 23.89 14.33
N PRO A 9 10.24 22.77 13.82
CA PRO A 9 11.50 22.23 14.30
C PRO A 9 12.70 23.05 13.78
N PRO A 10 13.84 23.07 14.51
CA PRO A 10 14.97 23.96 14.22
C PRO A 10 15.82 23.54 13.01
N SER A 11 15.61 22.36 12.43
CA SER A 11 16.29 21.91 11.21
C SER A 11 15.45 20.85 10.47
N PRO A 12 15.35 20.91 9.12
CA PRO A 12 14.73 19.87 8.31
C PRO A 12 15.62 18.61 8.14
N TYR A 13 16.89 18.66 8.54
CA TYR A 13 17.85 17.56 8.42
C TYR A 13 18.74 17.37 9.66
N LEU A 14 19.31 16.16 9.77
CA LEU A 14 20.40 15.81 10.68
C LEU A 14 21.67 15.56 9.86
N THR A 15 22.75 16.27 10.18
CA THR A 15 24.05 16.12 9.51
C THR A 15 24.97 15.22 10.32
N LEU A 16 25.40 14.10 9.73
CA LEU A 16 26.35 13.14 10.31
C LEU A 16 27.60 13.11 9.44
N GLY A 17 28.52 14.05 9.69
CA GLY A 17 29.68 14.28 8.83
C GLY A 17 29.23 14.66 7.40
N PRO A 18 29.62 13.92 6.35
CA PRO A 18 29.18 14.19 4.98
C PRO A 18 27.73 13.76 4.68
N LEU A 19 27.06 13.03 5.57
CA LEU A 19 25.71 12.49 5.35
C LEU A 19 24.63 13.43 5.88
N MET A 20 23.75 13.94 5.01
CA MET A 20 22.60 14.78 5.38
C MET A 20 21.29 13.98 5.35
N ILE A 21 20.85 13.51 6.52
CA ILE A 21 19.59 12.75 6.69
C ILE A 21 18.43 13.74 6.80
N HIS A 22 17.57 13.78 5.78
CA HIS A 22 16.39 14.65 5.77
C HIS A 22 15.23 14.00 6.55
N TRP A 23 14.66 14.69 7.54
CA TRP A 23 13.58 14.15 8.37
C TRP A 23 12.33 13.81 7.56
N TYR A 24 12.04 14.56 6.49
CA TYR A 24 11.02 14.20 5.51
C TYR A 24 11.20 12.78 4.94
N ALA A 25 12.43 12.42 4.52
CA ALA A 25 12.72 11.10 3.97
C ALA A 25 12.56 10.00 5.05
N VAL A 26 12.96 10.29 6.29
CA VAL A 26 12.73 9.38 7.43
C VAL A 26 11.24 9.13 7.66
N MET A 27 10.41 10.18 7.65
CA MET A 27 8.96 10.06 7.81
C MET A 27 8.30 9.29 6.64
N VAL A 28 8.75 9.49 5.40
CA VAL A 28 8.28 8.70 4.26
C VAL A 28 8.64 7.22 4.41
N VAL A 29 9.88 6.89 4.82
CA VAL A 29 10.31 5.50 5.06
C VAL A 29 9.51 4.87 6.21
N LEU A 30 9.29 5.58 7.32
CA LEU A 30 8.45 5.12 8.43
C LEU A 30 6.99 4.90 7.98
N GLY A 31 6.45 5.76 7.12
CA GLY A 31 5.12 5.58 6.51
C GLY A 31 5.03 4.32 5.64
N VAL A 32 6.05 4.03 4.83
CA VAL A 32 6.14 2.78 4.05
C VAL A 32 6.24 1.56 4.97
N LEU A 33 7.09 1.60 6.01
CA LEU A 33 7.24 0.51 6.96
C LEU A 33 5.93 0.23 7.74
N ALA A 34 5.23 1.27 8.19
CA ALA A 34 3.91 1.13 8.79
C ALA A 34 2.89 0.55 7.80
N GLY A 35 2.91 1.00 6.54
CA GLY A 35 2.11 0.46 5.45
C GLY A 35 2.35 -1.05 5.23
N VAL A 36 3.61 -1.49 5.22
CA VAL A 36 3.98 -2.92 5.10
C VAL A 36 3.53 -3.72 6.33
N VAL A 37 3.80 -3.25 7.55
CA VAL A 37 3.46 -3.99 8.78
C VAL A 37 1.94 -4.12 8.96
N ILE A 38 1.19 -3.03 8.79
CA ILE A 38 -0.27 -3.03 8.90
C ILE A 38 -0.90 -3.78 7.72
N GLY A 39 -0.36 -3.58 6.51
CA GLY A 39 -0.78 -4.29 5.30
C GLY A 39 -0.61 -5.79 5.40
N GLN A 40 0.57 -6.27 5.83
CA GLN A 40 0.85 -7.70 6.00
C GLN A 40 -0.04 -8.34 7.07
N ARG A 41 -0.23 -7.67 8.22
CA ARG A 41 -1.19 -8.14 9.26
C ARG A 41 -2.61 -8.25 8.69
N ARG A 42 -3.07 -7.27 7.90
CA ARG A 42 -4.39 -7.27 7.25
C ARG A 42 -4.52 -8.26 6.09
N TRP A 43 -3.43 -8.60 5.41
CA TRP A 43 -3.37 -9.59 4.33
C TRP A 43 -3.41 -11.02 4.90
N SER A 44 -2.58 -11.33 5.89
CA SER A 44 -2.58 -12.65 6.54
C SER A 44 -3.85 -12.92 7.36
N ALA A 45 -4.51 -11.89 7.89
CA ALA A 45 -5.86 -12.01 8.45
C ALA A 45 -6.97 -12.37 7.41
N ARG A 46 -6.62 -12.49 6.12
CA ARG A 46 -7.49 -13.00 5.04
C ARG A 46 -6.97 -14.32 4.44
N GLY A 47 -6.05 -15.01 5.11
CA GLY A 47 -5.35 -16.18 4.57
C GLY A 47 -4.20 -15.86 3.61
N GLY A 48 -3.85 -14.58 3.45
CA GLY A 48 -2.76 -14.15 2.57
C GLY A 48 -1.37 -14.55 3.10
N ALA A 49 -0.52 -15.08 2.21
CA ALA A 49 0.81 -15.56 2.56
C ALA A 49 1.65 -14.52 3.33
N ALA A 50 2.48 -15.00 4.28
CA ALA A 50 3.47 -14.20 4.97
C ALA A 50 4.50 -13.63 3.97
N GLY A 51 5.08 -12.47 4.29
CA GLY A 51 6.04 -11.77 3.42
C GLY A 51 5.44 -11.11 2.16
N ALA A 52 4.33 -11.62 1.61
CA ALA A 52 3.74 -11.20 0.33
C ALA A 52 3.56 -9.67 0.16
N VAL A 53 3.30 -8.92 1.23
CA VAL A 53 3.17 -7.45 1.16
C VAL A 53 4.53 -6.77 1.02
N LEU A 54 5.56 -7.26 1.71
CA LEU A 54 6.94 -6.78 1.54
C LEU A 54 7.45 -7.13 0.13
N ASP A 55 7.20 -8.37 -0.30
CA ASP A 55 7.51 -8.93 -1.62
C ASP A 55 6.96 -8.11 -2.80
N VAL A 56 5.75 -7.55 -2.63
CA VAL A 56 5.13 -6.65 -3.61
C VAL A 56 5.68 -5.22 -3.47
N THR A 57 5.92 -4.75 -2.24
CA THR A 57 6.47 -3.42 -1.96
C THR A 57 7.89 -3.24 -2.51
N MET A 58 8.73 -4.29 -2.43
CA MET A 58 10.09 -4.32 -2.98
C MET A 58 10.13 -4.10 -4.51
N VAL A 59 9.04 -4.41 -5.23
CA VAL A 59 8.92 -4.12 -6.67
C VAL A 59 8.21 -2.78 -6.90
N ALA A 60 7.18 -2.48 -6.11
CA ALA A 60 6.41 -1.25 -6.23
C ALA A 60 7.22 0.02 -5.97
N VAL A 61 8.12 0.03 -4.96
CA VAL A 61 8.90 1.23 -4.61
C VAL A 61 9.90 1.62 -5.72
N PRO A 62 10.75 0.73 -6.26
CA PRO A 62 11.60 1.05 -7.41
C PRO A 62 10.81 1.50 -8.64
N PHE A 63 9.70 0.82 -8.97
CA PHE A 63 8.84 1.22 -10.08
C PHE A 63 8.19 2.61 -9.85
N GLY A 64 7.88 2.97 -8.60
CA GLY A 64 7.41 4.31 -8.23
C GLY A 64 8.50 5.38 -8.41
N ILE A 65 9.74 5.11 -7.99
CA ILE A 65 10.87 6.04 -8.19
C ILE A 65 11.13 6.24 -9.70
N LEU A 66 11.18 5.15 -10.48
CA LEU A 66 11.38 5.19 -11.93
C LEU A 66 10.23 5.91 -12.65
N GLY A 67 8.98 5.58 -12.34
CA GLY A 67 7.80 6.24 -12.91
C GLY A 67 7.73 7.73 -12.55
N GLY A 68 8.08 8.09 -11.31
CA GLY A 68 8.17 9.46 -10.86
C GLY A 68 9.24 10.27 -11.60
N ARG A 69 10.42 9.69 -11.82
CA ARG A 69 11.47 10.34 -12.63
C ARG A 69 11.06 10.47 -14.09
N LEU A 70 10.53 9.41 -14.70
CA LEU A 70 10.09 9.40 -16.09
C LEU A 70 9.03 10.48 -16.34
N TYR A 71 8.02 10.60 -15.47
CA TYR A 71 7.02 11.66 -15.55
C TYR A 71 7.67 13.05 -15.48
N HIS A 72 8.58 13.29 -14.53
CA HIS A 72 9.25 14.58 -14.40
C HIS A 72 10.10 14.93 -15.63
N VAL A 73 10.84 13.97 -16.18
CA VAL A 73 11.64 14.14 -17.42
C VAL A 73 10.74 14.43 -18.61
N ILE A 74 9.54 13.84 -18.71
CA ILE A 74 8.57 14.13 -19.77
C ILE A 74 7.96 15.53 -19.60
N THR A 75 7.50 15.90 -18.40
CA THR A 75 6.85 17.21 -18.17
C THR A 75 7.82 18.39 -18.12
N SER A 76 9.10 18.13 -17.87
CA SER A 76 10.13 19.15 -17.65
C SER A 76 11.36 18.94 -18.56
N TRP A 77 11.16 18.33 -19.74
CA TRP A 77 12.21 17.91 -20.67
C TRP A 77 13.22 19.01 -21.01
N GLN A 78 12.77 20.27 -21.07
CA GLN A 78 13.58 21.47 -21.30
C GLN A 78 14.70 21.68 -20.27
N LEU A 79 14.62 21.06 -19.09
CA LEU A 79 15.69 21.09 -18.08
C LEU A 79 16.91 20.24 -18.49
N TYR A 80 16.71 19.20 -19.32
CA TYR A 80 17.71 18.17 -19.63
C TYR A 80 18.21 18.20 -21.08
N PHE A 81 17.34 18.58 -22.03
CA PHE A 81 17.63 18.51 -23.47
C PHE A 81 17.75 19.91 -24.14
N GLY A 82 17.80 20.99 -23.35
CA GLY A 82 18.05 22.34 -23.86
C GLY A 82 19.53 22.61 -24.19
N PRO A 83 19.85 23.70 -24.92
CA PRO A 83 21.22 24.12 -25.16
C PRO A 83 22.00 24.32 -23.84
N GLY A 84 23.20 23.75 -23.75
CA GLY A 84 24.02 23.79 -22.53
C GLY A 84 23.50 22.93 -21.36
N LYS A 85 22.56 22.01 -21.62
CA LYS A 85 22.11 20.99 -20.65
C LYS A 85 22.73 19.62 -20.94
N ASN A 86 22.74 18.77 -19.93
CA ASN A 86 23.28 17.41 -20.02
C ASN A 86 22.14 16.37 -19.95
N PRO A 87 21.81 15.68 -21.06
CA PRO A 87 20.77 14.64 -21.08
C PRO A 87 20.97 13.52 -20.05
N VAL A 88 22.20 13.24 -19.61
CA VAL A 88 22.48 12.19 -18.61
C VAL A 88 21.90 12.54 -17.24
N GLU A 89 21.73 13.83 -16.93
CA GLU A 89 21.10 14.28 -15.68
C GLU A 89 19.64 13.81 -15.57
N ALA A 90 18.96 13.51 -16.69
CA ALA A 90 17.63 12.92 -16.68
C ALA A 90 17.56 11.59 -15.88
N LEU A 91 18.69 10.87 -15.73
CA LEU A 91 18.79 9.63 -14.96
C LEU A 91 19.04 9.84 -13.45
N TYR A 92 19.46 11.03 -13.02
CA TYR A 92 19.92 11.30 -11.65
C TYR A 92 18.76 11.50 -10.66
N VAL A 93 18.13 10.40 -10.25
CA VAL A 93 17.01 10.37 -9.29
C VAL A 93 17.31 11.01 -7.92
N TRP A 94 18.60 11.10 -7.55
CA TRP A 94 19.05 11.71 -6.30
C TRP A 94 19.11 13.25 -6.35
N GLN A 95 19.00 13.87 -7.53
CA GLN A 95 18.87 15.33 -7.68
C GLN A 95 17.42 15.83 -7.48
N GLY A 96 16.57 15.04 -6.83
CA GLY A 96 15.14 15.33 -6.72
C GLY A 96 14.40 15.11 -8.04
N GLY A 97 13.41 15.95 -8.36
CA GLY A 97 12.68 15.86 -9.63
C GLY A 97 11.95 14.53 -9.82
N LEU A 98 11.03 14.20 -8.91
CA LEU A 98 10.15 13.02 -8.96
C LEU A 98 8.68 13.47 -8.98
N GLY A 99 7.99 13.23 -10.10
CA GLY A 99 6.59 13.60 -10.26
C GLY A 99 5.64 12.64 -9.57
N VAL A 100 4.79 13.14 -8.66
CA VAL A 100 3.87 12.33 -7.85
C VAL A 100 2.94 11.45 -8.70
N TRP A 101 2.40 11.98 -9.81
CA TRP A 101 1.55 11.20 -10.72
C TRP A 101 2.29 10.03 -11.37
N GLY A 102 3.54 10.24 -11.80
CA GLY A 102 4.41 9.18 -12.29
C GLY A 102 4.73 8.14 -11.22
N ALA A 103 4.94 8.56 -9.97
CA ALA A 103 5.23 7.66 -8.86
C ALA A 103 4.02 6.80 -8.47
N ILE A 104 2.82 7.37 -8.49
CA ILE A 104 1.56 6.62 -8.29
C ILE A 104 1.36 5.61 -9.43
N ALA A 105 1.49 6.03 -10.69
CA ALA A 105 1.29 5.16 -11.85
C ALA A 105 2.33 4.03 -11.89
N GLY A 106 3.61 4.36 -11.76
CA GLY A 106 4.71 3.39 -11.72
C GLY A 106 4.58 2.43 -10.55
N GLY A 107 4.38 2.94 -9.33
CA GLY A 107 4.23 2.10 -8.14
C GLY A 107 3.03 1.15 -8.21
N THR A 108 1.90 1.62 -8.77
CA THR A 108 0.72 0.78 -9.02
C THR A 108 1.00 -0.31 -10.05
N LEU A 109 1.72 0.01 -11.14
CA LEU A 109 2.13 -0.96 -12.15
C LEU A 109 3.09 -2.02 -11.57
N GLY A 110 4.11 -1.60 -10.81
CA GLY A 110 5.03 -2.50 -10.14
C GLY A 110 4.33 -3.42 -9.14
N ALA A 111 3.40 -2.87 -8.35
CA ALA A 111 2.58 -3.66 -7.43
C ALA A 111 1.69 -4.68 -8.15
N TRP A 112 1.05 -4.28 -9.26
CA TRP A 112 0.21 -5.16 -10.08
C TRP A 112 1.01 -6.30 -10.73
N ILE A 113 2.18 -6.00 -11.30
CA ILE A 113 3.10 -7.01 -11.84
C ILE A 113 3.52 -8.00 -10.74
N ALA A 114 3.91 -7.49 -9.57
CA ALA A 114 4.41 -8.30 -8.46
C ALA A 114 3.31 -9.16 -7.80
N ALA A 115 2.07 -8.68 -7.74
CA ALA A 115 0.91 -9.45 -7.30
C ALA A 115 0.53 -10.53 -8.33
N ARG A 116 0.42 -10.16 -9.61
CA ARG A 116 0.03 -11.09 -10.69
C ARG A 116 1.04 -12.23 -10.87
N ARG A 117 2.34 -11.95 -10.76
CA ARG A 117 3.41 -12.99 -10.77
C ARG A 117 3.34 -13.97 -9.60
N ARG A 118 2.60 -13.64 -8.53
CA ARG A 118 2.39 -14.49 -7.33
C ARG A 118 0.99 -15.09 -7.25
N GLY A 119 0.17 -14.97 -8.31
CA GLY A 119 -1.23 -15.42 -8.32
C GLY A 119 -2.15 -14.64 -7.38
N ILE A 120 -1.72 -13.49 -6.87
CA ILE A 120 -2.48 -12.67 -5.93
C ILE A 120 -3.53 -11.84 -6.69
N ASP A 121 -4.80 -11.94 -6.30
CA ASP A 121 -5.83 -11.02 -6.79
C ASP A 121 -5.54 -9.59 -6.33
N PHE A 122 -5.35 -8.70 -7.30
CA PHE A 122 -4.95 -7.33 -7.05
C PHE A 122 -6.06 -6.51 -6.35
N ALA A 123 -7.33 -6.82 -6.58
CA ALA A 123 -8.43 -6.11 -5.93
C ALA A 123 -8.56 -6.47 -4.44
N ALA A 124 -8.48 -7.76 -4.10
CA ALA A 124 -8.45 -8.23 -2.72
C ALA A 124 -7.21 -7.76 -1.95
N PHE A 125 -6.06 -7.66 -2.63
CA PHE A 125 -4.82 -7.12 -2.08
C PHE A 125 -4.93 -5.61 -1.83
N ALA A 126 -5.42 -4.83 -2.80
CA ALA A 126 -5.70 -3.40 -2.64
C ALA A 126 -6.71 -3.13 -1.50
N ASP A 127 -7.79 -3.94 -1.41
CA ASP A 127 -8.75 -3.89 -0.30
C ASP A 127 -8.13 -4.24 1.06
N ALA A 128 -7.04 -5.02 1.09
CA ALA A 128 -6.30 -5.32 2.31
C ALA A 128 -5.41 -4.14 2.72
N LEU A 129 -4.66 -3.58 1.78
CA LEU A 129 -3.71 -2.49 2.03
C LEU A 129 -4.36 -1.12 2.22
N ALA A 130 -5.57 -0.86 1.72
CA ALA A 130 -6.17 0.48 1.70
C ALA A 130 -6.08 1.29 3.02
N PRO A 131 -6.41 0.75 4.22
CA PRO A 131 -6.21 1.48 5.48
C PRO A 131 -4.74 1.65 5.90
N ALA A 132 -3.86 0.73 5.47
CA ALA A 132 -2.43 0.82 5.74
C ALA A 132 -1.75 1.90 4.88
N VAL A 133 -2.23 2.13 3.66
CA VAL A 133 -1.81 3.24 2.79
C VAL A 133 -2.15 4.58 3.46
N LEU A 134 -3.37 4.75 3.96
CA LEU A 134 -3.78 5.94 4.70
C LEU A 134 -2.92 6.22 5.95
N VAL A 135 -2.62 5.19 6.76
CA VAL A 135 -1.70 5.36 7.91
C VAL A 135 -0.29 5.75 7.44
N GLY A 136 0.19 5.19 6.33
CA GLY A 136 1.46 5.58 5.71
C GLY A 136 1.48 7.02 5.21
N GLN A 137 0.38 7.49 4.61
CA GLN A 137 0.19 8.88 4.18
C GLN A 137 0.19 9.83 5.38
N ALA A 138 -0.53 9.49 6.45
CA ALA A 138 -0.56 10.28 7.69
C ALA A 138 0.82 10.46 8.32
N ILE A 139 1.63 9.40 8.38
CA ILE A 139 3.01 9.47 8.88
C ILE A 139 3.88 10.30 7.92
N GLY A 140 3.77 10.08 6.60
CA GLY A 140 4.51 10.85 5.59
C GLY A 140 4.22 12.36 5.65
N ARG A 141 3.00 12.76 6.00
CA ARG A 141 2.62 14.18 6.19
C ARG A 141 3.38 14.87 7.33
N ILE A 142 3.83 14.15 8.35
CA ILE A 142 4.68 14.70 9.42
C ILE A 142 6.03 15.18 8.83
N GLY A 143 6.48 14.60 7.71
CA GLY A 143 7.66 15.10 6.98
C GLY A 143 7.54 16.55 6.52
N CYS A 144 6.34 17.02 6.14
CA CYS A 144 6.12 18.41 5.71
C CYS A 144 6.23 19.43 6.85
N TRP A 145 6.01 19.00 8.11
CA TRP A 145 6.27 19.83 9.29
C TRP A 145 7.77 20.04 9.51
N PHE A 146 8.59 19.00 9.32
CA PHE A 146 10.05 19.12 9.38
C PHE A 146 10.61 20.04 8.30
N ASN A 147 10.09 19.94 7.07
CA ASN A 147 10.48 20.79 5.94
C ASN A 147 9.87 22.21 5.99
N GLN A 148 9.01 22.53 6.97
CA GLN A 148 8.22 23.77 7.04
C GLN A 148 7.46 24.10 5.74
N GLU A 149 6.84 23.11 5.09
CA GLU A 149 6.30 23.22 3.73
C GLU A 149 4.82 22.82 3.61
N LEU A 150 4.25 23.10 2.43
CA LEU A 150 2.89 22.69 2.01
C LEU A 150 1.73 23.15 2.93
N TYR A 151 2.02 24.06 3.87
CA TYR A 151 1.12 24.63 4.87
C TYR A 151 0.00 25.50 4.26
N GLY A 152 -0.96 25.90 5.11
CA GLY A 152 -2.15 26.64 4.70
C GLY A 152 -2.02 28.17 4.77
N ARG A 153 -3.14 28.88 4.61
CA ARG A 153 -3.21 30.36 4.74
C ARG A 153 -2.85 30.83 6.16
N PRO A 154 -2.47 32.11 6.35
CA PRO A 154 -2.28 32.71 7.67
C PRO A 154 -3.48 32.47 8.60
N THR A 155 -3.22 32.25 9.89
CA THR A 155 -4.28 31.95 10.86
C THR A 155 -3.95 32.48 12.25
N THR A 156 -4.98 32.85 13.01
CA THR A 156 -4.88 33.29 14.42
C THR A 156 -5.35 32.24 15.42
N LEU A 157 -5.67 31.03 14.94
CA LEU A 157 -6.14 29.91 15.77
C LEU A 157 -5.03 29.40 16.71
N PRO A 158 -5.37 28.90 17.92
CA PRO A 158 -4.39 28.47 18.92
C PRO A 158 -3.62 27.19 18.55
N TRP A 159 -3.93 26.56 17.41
CA TRP A 159 -3.18 25.46 16.80
C TRP A 159 -2.49 25.88 15.48
N GLY A 160 -2.31 27.18 15.23
CA GLY A 160 -1.56 27.66 14.07
C GLY A 160 -0.10 27.17 14.10
N LEU A 161 0.42 26.73 12.96
CA LEU A 161 1.83 26.38 12.78
C LEU A 161 2.64 27.68 12.64
N LYS A 162 3.61 27.88 13.53
CA LYS A 162 4.59 28.97 13.39
C LYS A 162 5.56 28.61 12.26
N ILE A 163 5.69 29.45 11.24
CA ILE A 163 6.67 29.28 10.15
C ILE A 163 7.80 30.31 10.31
N ASP A 164 9.05 29.86 10.17
CA ASP A 164 10.21 30.75 10.27
C ASP A 164 10.34 31.65 9.01
N PRO A 165 10.85 32.89 9.13
CA PRO A 165 10.74 33.90 8.08
C PRO A 165 11.22 33.46 6.69
N MET A 166 12.29 32.66 6.61
CA MET A 166 12.87 32.17 5.35
C MET A 166 11.97 31.21 4.56
N TYR A 167 10.97 30.58 5.19
CA TYR A 167 10.06 29.62 4.57
C TYR A 167 8.67 30.21 4.25
N ARG A 168 8.44 31.49 4.56
CA ARG A 168 7.13 32.15 4.38
C ARG A 168 6.86 32.52 2.91
N PRO A 169 5.59 32.64 2.48
CA PRO A 169 5.27 33.12 1.15
C PRO A 169 5.56 34.62 1.07
N ALA A 170 6.15 35.08 -0.05
CA ALA A 170 6.42 36.51 -0.26
C ALA A 170 5.16 37.40 -0.25
N ALA A 171 3.96 36.81 -0.39
CA ALA A 171 2.68 37.50 -0.26
C ALA A 171 2.24 37.75 1.21
N THR A 172 2.85 37.09 2.20
CA THR A 172 2.47 37.20 3.62
C THR A 172 3.70 37.15 4.57
N PRO A 173 4.77 37.94 4.35
CA PRO A 173 6.03 37.81 5.09
C PRO A 173 5.87 38.01 6.61
N ASP A 174 5.01 38.93 7.01
CA ASP A 174 4.78 39.29 8.42
C ASP A 174 3.91 38.28 9.18
N ALA A 175 3.18 37.41 8.46
CA ALA A 175 2.35 36.40 9.08
C ALA A 175 3.21 35.33 9.74
N ALA A 176 3.20 35.30 11.08
CA ALA A 176 3.99 34.36 11.87
C ALA A 176 3.38 32.95 11.93
N THR A 177 2.06 32.82 11.78
CA THR A 177 1.31 31.56 12.00
C THR A 177 0.34 31.25 10.86
N TYR A 178 0.29 29.97 10.48
CA TYR A 178 -0.45 29.45 9.32
C TYR A 178 -1.26 28.20 9.70
N HIS A 179 -2.25 27.83 8.89
CA HIS A 179 -2.98 26.58 9.10
C HIS A 179 -2.06 25.34 8.93
N PRO A 180 -1.95 24.43 9.92
CA PRO A 180 -1.19 23.19 9.81
C PRO A 180 -1.92 22.15 8.93
N THR A 181 -1.96 22.39 7.62
CA THR A 181 -2.58 21.47 6.64
C THR A 181 -1.98 20.07 6.71
N PHE A 182 -0.68 19.93 7.01
CA PHE A 182 -0.04 18.63 7.22
C PHE A 182 -0.72 17.82 8.35
N ALA A 183 -1.11 18.48 9.45
CA ALA A 183 -1.81 17.85 10.57
C ALA A 183 -3.29 17.61 10.24
N TYR A 184 -3.93 18.50 9.46
CA TYR A 184 -5.28 18.27 8.97
C TYR A 184 -5.33 17.04 8.04
N GLU A 185 -4.36 16.88 7.13
CA GLU A 185 -4.25 15.69 6.29
C GLU A 185 -3.93 14.45 7.13
N ALA A 186 -2.97 14.50 8.06
CA ALA A 186 -2.65 13.33 8.90
C ALA A 186 -3.82 12.88 9.78
N LEU A 187 -4.56 13.80 10.40
CA LEU A 187 -5.76 13.47 11.19
C LEU A 187 -6.91 12.97 10.30
N TRP A 188 -7.07 13.56 9.10
CA TRP A 188 -8.06 13.10 8.13
C TRP A 188 -7.74 11.69 7.62
N ASP A 189 -6.49 11.40 7.28
CA ASP A 189 -6.05 10.09 6.77
C ASP A 189 -6.21 9.00 7.85
N LEU A 190 -5.90 9.29 9.12
CA LEU A 190 -6.17 8.37 10.23
C LEU A 190 -7.68 8.17 10.47
N GLY A 191 -8.48 9.23 10.39
CA GLY A 191 -9.94 9.16 10.46
C GLY A 191 -10.55 8.34 9.32
N ALA A 192 -10.04 8.53 8.09
CA ALA A 192 -10.40 7.77 6.91
C ALA A 192 -9.97 6.30 7.04
N ALA A 193 -8.81 6.00 7.63
CA ALA A 193 -8.40 4.61 7.89
C ALA A 193 -9.37 3.92 8.86
N GLY A 194 -9.80 4.63 9.92
CA GLY A 194 -10.86 4.19 10.82
C GLY A 194 -12.19 3.95 10.11
N LEU A 195 -12.64 4.92 9.30
CA LEU A 195 -13.87 4.85 8.49
C LEU A 195 -13.86 3.64 7.55
N VAL A 196 -12.75 3.41 6.81
CA VAL A 196 -12.62 2.30 5.86
C VAL A 196 -12.63 0.95 6.60
N ILE A 197 -11.98 0.84 7.77
CA ILE A 197 -12.01 -0.38 8.59
C ILE A 197 -13.41 -0.64 9.16
N TRP A 198 -14.09 0.39 9.67
CA TRP A 198 -15.46 0.31 10.18
C TRP A 198 -16.44 -0.08 9.08
N ALA A 199 -16.44 0.63 7.96
CA ALA A 199 -17.34 0.39 6.85
C ALA A 199 -17.11 -0.99 6.21
N GLN A 200 -15.84 -1.43 6.09
CA GLN A 200 -15.53 -2.79 5.65
C GLN A 200 -16.22 -3.83 6.54
N ARG A 201 -16.12 -3.70 7.87
CA ARG A 201 -16.75 -4.62 8.82
C ARG A 201 -18.28 -4.52 8.79
N ARG A 202 -18.83 -3.30 8.80
CA ARG A 202 -20.27 -3.01 8.90
C ARG A 202 -21.06 -3.37 7.64
N PHE A 203 -20.46 -3.25 6.46
CA PHE A 203 -21.12 -3.47 5.17
C PHE A 203 -20.52 -4.63 4.35
N ARG A 204 -19.59 -5.41 4.94
CA ARG A 204 -18.88 -6.54 4.29
C ARG A 204 -18.32 -6.18 2.91
N LEU A 205 -17.61 -5.05 2.83
CA LEU A 205 -17.07 -4.53 1.57
C LEU A 205 -15.94 -5.44 1.03
N ASP A 206 -16.02 -5.76 -0.26
CA ASP A 206 -15.19 -6.69 -1.01
C ASP A 206 -14.94 -6.22 -2.46
N ARG A 207 -14.21 -7.02 -3.27
CA ARG A 207 -14.09 -6.86 -4.74
C ARG A 207 -13.66 -5.45 -5.21
N GLY A 208 -12.78 -4.80 -4.46
CA GLY A 208 -12.26 -3.45 -4.72
C GLY A 208 -13.05 -2.32 -4.04
N ARG A 209 -14.13 -2.62 -3.32
CA ARG A 209 -14.99 -1.61 -2.67
C ARG A 209 -14.34 -1.00 -1.43
N VAL A 210 -13.39 -1.68 -0.78
CA VAL A 210 -12.64 -1.10 0.35
C VAL A 210 -11.62 -0.08 -0.18
N PHE A 211 -10.94 -0.40 -1.28
CA PHE A 211 -10.02 0.52 -1.95
C PHE A 211 -10.74 1.72 -2.58
N ALA A 212 -11.90 1.51 -3.20
CA ALA A 212 -12.72 2.61 -3.71
C ALA A 212 -13.20 3.54 -2.58
N LEU A 213 -13.61 3.00 -1.43
CA LEU A 213 -13.94 3.82 -0.27
C LEU A 213 -12.73 4.60 0.27
N TYR A 214 -11.53 4.02 0.25
CA TYR A 214 -10.29 4.76 0.53
C TYR A 214 -10.10 5.94 -0.42
N VAL A 215 -10.20 5.72 -1.74
CA VAL A 215 -10.04 6.80 -2.74
C VAL A 215 -11.06 7.91 -2.51
N ALA A 216 -12.33 7.57 -2.27
CA ALA A 216 -13.37 8.55 -1.96
C ALA A 216 -13.09 9.32 -0.65
N ALA A 217 -12.73 8.63 0.44
CA ALA A 217 -12.44 9.27 1.71
C ALA A 217 -11.21 10.19 1.64
N TYR A 218 -10.12 9.73 1.00
CA TYR A 218 -8.89 10.51 0.80
C TYR A 218 -9.15 11.77 -0.05
N THR A 219 -9.82 11.61 -1.19
CA THR A 219 -10.07 12.72 -2.12
C THR A 219 -11.07 13.75 -1.60
N ALA A 220 -12.03 13.35 -0.76
CA ALA A 220 -12.90 14.31 -0.08
C ALA A 220 -12.11 15.22 0.88
N GLY A 221 -11.17 14.65 1.64
CA GLY A 221 -10.26 15.41 2.51
C GLY A 221 -9.32 16.31 1.73
N ARG A 222 -8.65 15.74 0.73
CA ARG A 222 -7.73 16.47 -0.14
C ARG A 222 -8.43 17.65 -0.84
N GLY A 223 -9.67 17.46 -1.27
CA GLY A 223 -10.48 18.49 -1.92
C GLY A 223 -10.61 19.77 -1.09
N TRP A 224 -11.01 19.69 0.18
CA TRP A 224 -11.14 20.88 1.02
C TRP A 224 -9.80 21.39 1.54
N ILE A 225 -8.87 20.52 1.94
CA ILE A 225 -7.57 20.95 2.49
C ILE A 225 -6.74 21.67 1.42
N GLU A 226 -6.80 21.26 0.16
CA GLU A 226 -6.12 21.95 -0.95
C GLU A 226 -6.58 23.41 -1.13
N THR A 227 -7.83 23.75 -0.78
CA THR A 227 -8.31 25.15 -0.81
C THR A 227 -7.69 26.03 0.29
N LEU A 228 -7.16 25.43 1.35
CA LEU A 228 -6.44 26.14 2.41
C LEU A 228 -4.97 26.40 2.07
N ARG A 229 -4.38 25.71 1.08
CA ARG A 229 -2.93 25.73 0.82
C ARG A 229 -2.47 27.00 0.09
N VAL A 230 -1.24 27.43 0.35
CA VAL A 230 -0.62 28.66 -0.22
C VAL A 230 0.59 28.41 -1.12
N ASP A 231 0.96 27.15 -1.34
CA ASP A 231 2.03 26.77 -2.27
C ASP A 231 1.69 27.12 -3.73
N PRO A 232 2.68 27.40 -4.59
CA PRO A 232 2.46 27.57 -6.03
C PRO A 232 1.82 26.31 -6.65
N ALA A 233 0.72 26.50 -7.39
CA ALA A 233 0.01 25.41 -8.04
C ALA A 233 -0.60 25.86 -9.38
N ASN A 234 -0.71 24.93 -10.32
CA ASN A 234 -1.41 25.17 -11.59
C ASN A 234 -2.91 25.32 -11.31
N HIS A 235 -3.53 26.38 -11.85
CA HIS A 235 -4.96 26.66 -11.71
C HIS A 235 -5.68 26.46 -13.05
N ILE A 236 -6.88 25.88 -13.01
CA ILE A 236 -7.77 25.65 -14.14
C ILE A 236 -9.16 26.12 -13.69
N LEU A 237 -9.76 27.05 -14.43
CA LEU A 237 -11.07 27.66 -14.09
C LEU A 237 -11.13 28.18 -12.64
N GLY A 238 -10.07 28.83 -12.17
CA GLY A 238 -9.96 29.39 -10.81
C GLY A 238 -9.67 28.36 -9.70
N LEU A 239 -9.76 27.06 -9.96
CA LEU A 239 -9.45 26.00 -8.99
C LEU A 239 -8.06 25.41 -9.23
N ARG A 240 -7.37 25.04 -8.15
CA ARG A 240 -6.11 24.29 -8.20
C ARG A 240 -6.33 22.94 -8.90
N LEU A 241 -5.39 22.52 -9.76
CA LEU A 241 -5.44 21.23 -10.48
C LEU A 241 -5.70 20.04 -9.54
N ASN A 242 -5.09 20.05 -8.35
CA ASN A 242 -5.29 19.03 -7.32
C ASN A 242 -6.75 18.91 -6.84
N VAL A 243 -7.53 20.00 -6.85
CA VAL A 243 -8.97 19.97 -6.53
C VAL A 243 -9.74 19.26 -7.66
N TRP A 244 -9.46 19.59 -8.92
CA TRP A 244 -10.06 18.91 -10.08
C TRP A 244 -9.78 17.40 -10.07
N THR A 245 -8.54 16.98 -9.85
CA THR A 245 -8.22 15.54 -9.80
C THR A 245 -8.86 14.87 -8.59
N SER A 246 -8.99 15.58 -7.46
CA SER A 246 -9.73 15.06 -6.28
C SER A 246 -11.22 14.88 -6.60
N MET A 247 -11.88 15.84 -7.23
CA MET A 247 -13.29 15.73 -7.64
C MET A 247 -13.52 14.57 -8.63
N LEU A 248 -12.64 14.42 -9.61
CA LEU A 248 -12.75 13.38 -10.65
C LEU A 248 -12.55 11.98 -10.04
N LEU A 249 -11.52 11.79 -9.21
CA LEU A 249 -11.26 10.53 -8.51
C LEU A 249 -12.34 10.21 -7.46
N PHE A 250 -12.86 11.22 -6.75
CA PHE A 250 -14.00 11.06 -5.83
C PHE A 250 -15.23 10.53 -6.57
N LEU A 251 -15.61 11.19 -7.67
CA LEU A 251 -16.76 10.80 -8.48
C LEU A 251 -16.59 9.39 -9.06
N ALA A 252 -15.41 9.07 -9.61
CA ALA A 252 -15.12 7.74 -10.13
C ALA A 252 -15.21 6.65 -9.04
N ALA A 253 -14.71 6.93 -7.84
CA ALA A 253 -14.79 6.02 -6.69
C ALA A 253 -16.23 5.82 -6.20
N VAL A 254 -17.02 6.90 -6.09
CA VAL A 254 -18.44 6.84 -5.70
C VAL A 254 -19.27 6.09 -6.76
N VAL A 255 -19.06 6.36 -8.05
CA VAL A 255 -19.72 5.64 -9.15
C VAL A 255 -19.37 4.14 -9.10
N PHE A 256 -18.09 3.80 -8.93
CA PHE A 256 -17.67 2.40 -8.75
C PHE A 256 -18.36 1.74 -7.55
N LEU A 257 -18.40 2.42 -6.39
CA LEU A 257 -19.08 1.93 -5.19
C LEU A 257 -20.58 1.69 -5.42
N VAL A 258 -21.28 2.61 -6.07
CA VAL A 258 -22.72 2.49 -6.36
C VAL A 258 -22.99 1.34 -7.33
N LEU A 259 -22.23 1.25 -8.43
CA LEU A 259 -22.36 0.17 -9.41
C LEU A 259 -22.05 -1.22 -8.80
N ARG A 260 -21.01 -1.30 -7.97
CA ARG A 260 -20.60 -2.54 -7.25
C ARG A 260 -21.43 -2.84 -5.99
N SER A 261 -22.40 -2.00 -5.62
CA SER A 261 -23.32 -2.24 -4.50
C SER A 261 -24.68 -2.80 -4.91
N ARG A 262 -24.94 -2.92 -6.22
CA ARG A 262 -26.09 -3.70 -6.72
C ARG A 262 -25.85 -5.18 -6.43
N PRO A 263 -26.84 -5.93 -5.90
CA PRO A 263 -26.74 -7.39 -5.84
C PRO A 263 -26.48 -7.95 -7.24
N ALA A 264 -25.66 -9.00 -7.33
CA ALA A 264 -25.75 -9.87 -8.50
C ALA A 264 -27.19 -10.41 -8.56
N PRO A 265 -27.83 -10.50 -9.74
CA PRO A 265 -29.11 -11.18 -9.87
C PRO A 265 -28.98 -12.57 -9.25
N VAL A 266 -29.90 -12.91 -8.34
CA VAL A 266 -29.95 -14.27 -7.80
C VAL A 266 -30.37 -15.16 -8.95
N ALA A 267 -29.40 -15.86 -9.54
CA ALA A 267 -29.67 -16.97 -10.43
C ALA A 267 -30.32 -18.06 -9.59
N VAL A 268 -31.65 -18.03 -9.50
CA VAL A 268 -32.45 -19.09 -8.88
C VAL A 268 -32.40 -20.27 -9.83
N THR A 269 -31.34 -21.06 -9.73
CA THR A 269 -31.34 -22.43 -10.24
C THR A 269 -32.39 -23.19 -9.44
N GLN A 270 -33.61 -23.27 -9.96
CA GLN A 270 -34.59 -24.22 -9.46
C GLN A 270 -34.13 -25.61 -9.90
N GLU A 271 -33.39 -26.27 -9.01
CA GLU A 271 -33.23 -27.71 -9.05
C GLU A 271 -34.61 -28.31 -8.69
N GLU A 272 -35.35 -28.80 -9.70
CA GLU A 272 -36.70 -29.32 -9.49
C GLU A 272 -36.66 -30.53 -8.52
N PRO A 273 -37.42 -30.50 -7.41
CA PRO A 273 -37.41 -31.57 -6.42
C PRO A 273 -38.27 -32.75 -6.89
N GLY A 274 -37.84 -33.48 -7.93
CA GLY A 274 -38.74 -34.45 -8.57
C GLY A 274 -38.20 -35.39 -9.64
N LEU A 275 -37.07 -36.09 -9.44
CA LEU A 275 -36.91 -37.43 -10.03
C LEU A 275 -35.94 -38.32 -9.23
N PRO A 276 -36.38 -39.47 -8.68
CA PRO A 276 -35.47 -40.41 -8.04
C PRO A 276 -34.58 -41.10 -9.08
N LYS A 277 -33.27 -41.15 -8.83
CA LYS A 277 -32.34 -41.92 -9.65
C LYS A 277 -32.60 -43.41 -9.46
N THR A 278 -33.36 -44.00 -10.37
CA THR A 278 -33.66 -45.44 -10.36
C THR A 278 -32.37 -46.21 -10.65
N THR A 279 -31.72 -46.69 -9.59
CA THR A 279 -30.67 -47.72 -9.69
C THR A 279 -31.34 -49.02 -10.13
N THR A 280 -31.20 -49.41 -11.39
CA THR A 280 -31.74 -50.67 -11.90
C THR A 280 -30.97 -51.86 -11.33
N PRO A 281 -31.60 -52.76 -10.54
CA PRO A 281 -31.00 -54.05 -10.22
C PRO A 281 -31.36 -55.05 -11.32
N VAL A 282 -30.36 -55.68 -11.95
CA VAL A 282 -30.58 -56.82 -12.84
C VAL A 282 -29.96 -58.07 -12.19
N SER A 283 -30.85 -58.90 -11.66
CA SER A 283 -30.62 -60.31 -11.33
C SER A 283 -31.76 -61.09 -11.99
N GLY A 284 -31.56 -62.24 -12.63
CA GLY A 284 -30.33 -62.99 -12.88
C GLY A 284 -30.71 -64.37 -13.45
N SER A 285 -29.78 -65.14 -14.02
CA SER A 285 -30.05 -66.55 -14.38
C SER A 285 -28.74 -67.37 -14.48
N PRO A 286 -28.71 -68.67 -14.08
CA PRO A 286 -27.45 -69.41 -13.90
C PRO A 286 -27.23 -70.56 -14.90
N LEU A 287 -25.97 -71.00 -15.02
CA LEU A 287 -25.60 -72.43 -15.06
C LEU A 287 -24.12 -72.61 -14.63
N ALA A 288 -23.67 -73.84 -14.37
CA ALA A 288 -22.46 -74.10 -13.58
C ALA A 288 -21.54 -75.22 -14.13
N ALA A 289 -20.23 -75.10 -13.87
CA ALA A 289 -19.18 -76.15 -13.85
C ALA A 289 -17.80 -75.46 -13.67
N SER A 290 -16.75 -76.03 -13.06
CA SER A 290 -16.63 -77.15 -12.10
C SER A 290 -15.24 -77.12 -11.44
N ALA A 291 -15.07 -77.86 -10.33
CA ALA A 291 -13.82 -78.26 -9.68
C ALA A 291 -12.93 -77.21 -8.96
N ALA A 292 -12.47 -77.64 -7.78
CA ALA A 292 -11.38 -77.12 -6.94
C ALA A 292 -10.40 -78.31 -6.71
N PRO A 293 -9.42 -78.37 -5.76
CA PRO A 293 -9.11 -77.45 -4.65
C PRO A 293 -7.59 -77.20 -4.39
N GLU A 294 -7.28 -76.58 -3.24
CA GLU A 294 -6.03 -76.69 -2.44
C GLU A 294 -4.72 -76.08 -3.03
N THR A 295 -3.77 -75.53 -2.24
CA THR A 295 -3.59 -75.49 -0.76
C THR A 295 -3.28 -74.08 -0.20
N ASP A 296 -3.52 -73.93 1.10
CA ASP A 296 -2.90 -73.01 2.09
C ASP A 296 -2.30 -73.95 3.21
N PRO A 297 -1.41 -73.60 4.19
CA PRO A 297 -1.50 -72.41 5.05
C PRO A 297 -0.21 -71.84 5.73
N THR A 298 -0.38 -70.80 6.57
CA THR A 298 0.41 -70.48 7.80
C THR A 298 1.88 -70.03 7.64
N ALA A 299 2.50 -69.18 8.48
CA ALA A 299 2.17 -68.00 9.32
C ALA A 299 3.52 -67.40 9.83
N ALA A 300 3.54 -66.34 10.65
CA ALA A 300 4.75 -65.66 11.18
C ALA A 300 4.85 -65.78 12.74
N PRO A 301 5.75 -65.08 13.50
CA PRO A 301 7.03 -64.38 13.25
C PRO A 301 8.17 -65.05 14.10
N PRO A 302 8.95 -64.48 15.08
CA PRO A 302 9.57 -63.14 15.30
C PRO A 302 11.06 -63.08 15.81
N ALA A 303 11.81 -62.06 15.36
CA ALA A 303 12.77 -61.20 16.13
C ALA A 303 14.16 -61.66 16.70
N GLN A 304 15.03 -60.63 16.86
CA GLN A 304 16.27 -60.48 17.68
C GLN A 304 17.67 -60.93 17.16
N GLY A 305 18.72 -60.25 17.67
CA GLY A 305 20.18 -60.43 17.42
C GLY A 305 20.83 -59.23 16.69
N THR A 306 21.52 -58.26 17.33
CA THR A 306 22.94 -58.23 17.82
C THR A 306 23.99 -58.49 16.72
N ASP A 307 25.07 -57.72 16.53
CA ASP A 307 26.08 -57.30 17.54
C ASP A 307 27.03 -56.14 17.08
N SER A 308 27.86 -55.64 18.02
CA SER A 308 29.17 -54.94 17.98
C SER A 308 29.67 -53.99 16.85
N GLY A 309 30.44 -52.97 17.27
CA GLY A 309 31.42 -52.20 16.47
C GLY A 309 32.87 -52.54 16.88
N PRO A 310 33.87 -51.62 16.90
CA PRO A 310 33.89 -50.21 16.46
C PRO A 310 35.09 -49.89 15.51
N ARG A 311 35.29 -48.60 15.14
CA ARG A 311 36.65 -48.03 14.95
C ARG A 311 36.72 -46.50 14.92
N GLU A 312 37.90 -46.02 15.29
CA GLU A 312 38.42 -44.65 15.40
C GLU A 312 38.71 -43.98 14.01
N GLU A 313 39.11 -42.71 13.83
CA GLU A 313 39.59 -41.67 14.77
C GLU A 313 39.46 -40.21 14.19
N THR A 314 39.59 -39.19 15.06
CA THR A 314 40.29 -37.88 14.89
C THR A 314 40.14 -37.04 13.59
N ARG A 315 39.72 -35.76 13.74
CA ARG A 315 40.64 -34.58 13.66
C ARG A 315 40.04 -33.20 14.06
N ALA A 316 40.67 -32.60 15.09
CA ALA A 316 40.88 -31.17 15.39
C ALA A 316 39.70 -30.15 15.48
N ALA A 317 39.82 -29.26 16.47
CA ALA A 317 39.03 -28.03 16.66
C ALA A 317 39.98 -26.78 16.67
N PRO A 318 39.73 -25.67 17.39
CA PRO A 318 39.10 -24.47 16.82
C PRO A 318 39.94 -23.18 16.97
N ARG A 319 39.51 -22.06 16.34
CA ARG A 319 39.84 -20.63 16.61
C ARG A 319 39.28 -19.73 15.50
N THR A 320 38.93 -18.45 15.67
CA THR A 320 38.86 -17.56 16.86
C THR A 320 37.73 -16.53 16.66
N THR A 321 37.22 -15.92 17.74
CA THR A 321 36.49 -14.64 17.68
C THR A 321 37.45 -13.45 17.82
N ALA A 322 37.22 -12.42 17.01
CA ALA A 322 37.62 -11.03 17.23
C ALA A 322 36.63 -10.13 16.45
#